data_AF-A0A1F3F5E7-F1
#
_entry.id   AF-A0A1F3F5E7-F1
#
_cell.length_a   1.000
_cell.length_b   1.000
_cell.length_c   1.000
_cell.angle_alpha   90.00
_cell.angle_beta   90.00
_cell.angle_gamma   90.00
#
_symmetry.space_group_name_H-M   'P 1'
#
loop_
_entity.id
_entity.type
_entity.pdbx_description
1 polymer ?
#
loop_
_entity_poly.entity_id
_entity_poly.type
_entity_poly.pdbx_seq_one_letter_code
_entity_poly.pdbx_strand_id
1 'polypeptide(L)' 'MSNNSGILVTYTDITGNLQKGVILHNDQHRLFEKVNKALIRLLNDDLSFKVDTQNGKNLTALKSKDLLTHIGYCD' A
#
# COMPACT_ATOMS: atom_id res chain seq x y z
N MET A 1 -0.96 -13.53 17.56
CA MET A 1 -1.49 -12.24 17.09
C MET A 1 -1.37 -12.25 15.58
N SER A 2 -2.45 -11.98 14.85
CA SER A 2 -2.45 -11.98 13.39
C SER A 2 -1.39 -11.03 12.87
N ASN A 3 -0.53 -11.54 12.01
CA ASN A 3 0.63 -10.83 11.47
C ASN A 3 0.24 -9.78 10.39
N ASN A 4 -1.00 -9.29 10.40
CA ASN A 4 -1.57 -8.49 9.32
C ASN A 4 -1.72 -7.00 9.66
N SER A 5 -1.07 -6.54 10.73
CA SER A 5 -1.09 -5.13 11.07
C SER A 5 -0.38 -4.27 10.02
N GLY A 6 -0.90 -3.07 9.79
CA GLY A 6 -0.37 -2.16 8.78
C GLY A 6 -0.92 -0.75 8.90
N ILE A 7 -0.52 0.09 7.95
CA ILE A 7 -0.91 1.50 7.87
C ILE A 7 -1.72 1.72 6.61
N LEU A 8 -2.93 2.25 6.76
CA LEU A 8 -3.76 2.72 5.65
C LEU A 8 -3.27 4.08 5.18
N VAL A 9 -3.03 4.19 3.88
CA VAL A 9 -2.51 5.41 3.26
C VAL A 9 -3.31 5.78 2.02
N THR A 10 -3.29 7.07 1.70
CA THR A 10 -3.70 7.58 0.40
C THR A 10 -2.53 8.24 -0.32
N TYR A 11 -2.57 8.20 -1.65
CA TYR A 11 -1.61 8.90 -2.49
C TYR A 11 -2.25 9.22 -3.84
N THR A 12 -1.69 10.21 -4.55
CA THR A 12 -2.09 10.50 -5.93
C THR A 12 -1.20 9.73 -6.90
N ASP A 13 -1.78 8.93 -7.78
CA ASP A 13 -1.02 8.19 -8.78
C ASP A 13 -0.50 9.10 -9.91
N ILE A 14 0.23 8.51 -10.86
CA ILE A 14 0.82 9.25 -11.99
C ILE A 14 -0.23 9.89 -12.92
N THR A 15 -1.48 9.45 -12.82
CA THR A 15 -2.60 9.96 -13.62
C THR A 15 -3.43 11.01 -12.89
N GLY A 16 -3.04 11.37 -11.66
CA GLY A 16 -3.77 12.35 -10.84
C GLY A 16 -4.92 11.75 -10.04
N ASN A 17 -5.10 10.42 -10.05
CA ASN A 17 -6.19 9.77 -9.32
C ASN A 17 -5.78 9.46 -7.88
N LEU A 18 -6.69 9.71 -6.94
CA LEU A 18 -6.51 9.34 -5.55
C LEU A 18 -6.63 7.82 -5.41
N GLN A 19 -5.60 7.19 -4.88
CA GLN A 19 -5.56 5.76 -4.60
C GLN A 19 -5.48 5.52 -3.09
N LYS A 20 -6.14 4.45 -2.64
CA LYS A 20 -6.04 3.92 -1.28
C LYS A 20 -5.17 2.67 -1.30
N GLY A 21 -4.42 2.48 -0.23
CA GLY A 21 -3.64 1.26 -0.07
C GLY A 21 -3.25 1.02 1.38
N VAL A 22 -2.67 -0.14 1.62
CA VAL A 22 -2.14 -0.53 2.92
C VAL A 22 -0.67 -0.89 2.81
N ILE A 23 0.10 -0.40 3.77
CA ILE A 23 1.49 -0.75 4.00
C ILE A 23 1.49 -1.80 5.10
N LEU A 24 1.67 -3.06 4.73
CA LEU A 24 1.78 -4.15 5.73
C LEU A 24 3.20 -4.18 6.30
N HIS A 25 3.32 -4.30 7.61
CA HIS A 25 4.62 -4.33 8.28
C HIS A 25 5.50 -5.48 7.77
N ASN A 26 4.92 -6.65 7.50
CA ASN A 26 5.66 -7.80 6.98
C ASN A 26 6.20 -7.61 5.56
N ASP A 27 5.58 -6.73 4.78
CA ASP A 27 6.02 -6.46 3.41
C ASP A 27 7.15 -5.41 3.38
N GLN A 28 7.37 -4.68 4.48
CA GLN A 28 8.41 -3.66 4.55
C GLN A 28 9.78 -4.31 4.81
N HIS A 29 10.42 -4.72 3.71
CA HIS A 29 11.82 -5.11 3.76
C HIS A 29 12.69 -3.92 4.17
N ARG A 30 13.68 -4.13 5.05
CA ARG A 30 14.67 -3.10 5.51
C ARG A 30 15.31 -2.28 4.37
N LEU A 31 15.34 -2.82 3.15
CA LEU A 31 15.87 -2.14 1.98
C LEU A 31 15.00 -0.94 1.56
N PHE A 32 13.68 -1.05 1.66
CA PHE A 32 12.76 0.02 1.29
C PHE A 32 12.85 1.20 2.26
N GLU A 33 13.04 0.93 3.55
CA GLU A 33 13.28 1.97 4.55
C GLU A 33 14.55 2.77 4.27
N LYS A 34 15.65 2.10 3.88
CA LYS A 34 16.92 2.76 3.54
C LYS A 34 16.81 3.73 2.36
N VAL A 35 15.88 3.49 1.44
CA VAL A 35 15.67 4.33 0.25
C VAL A 35 14.41 5.20 0.35
N ASN A 36 13.85 5.35 1.56
CA ASN A 36 12.61 6.09 1.84
C ASN A 36 11.40 5.68 0.98
N LYS A 37 11.35 4.41 0.56
CA LYS A 37 10.22 3.85 -0.19
C LYS A 37 9.37 2.95 0.71
N ALA A 38 8.14 2.72 0.29
CA ALA A 38 7.22 1.78 0.89
C ALA A 38 6.51 0.97 -0.21
N LEU A 39 6.36 -0.33 0.05
CA LEU A 39 5.44 -1.19 -0.72
C LEU A 39 4.02 -0.99 -0.21
N ILE A 40 3.10 -0.73 -1.13
CA ILE A 40 1.70 -0.43 -0.85
C ILE A 40 0.85 -1.43 -1.62
N ARG A 41 0.06 -2.24 -0.91
CA ARG A 41 -0.99 -3.05 -1.54
C ARG A 41 -2.20 -2.19 -1.81
N LEU A 42 -2.66 -2.16 -3.04
CA LEU A 42 -3.76 -1.27 -3.43
C LEU A 42 -5.11 -1.83 -2.99
N LEU A 43 -6.02 -0.94 -2.61
CA LEU A 43 -7.37 -1.28 -2.14
C LEU A 43 -8.43 -0.70 -3.08
N ASN A 44 -9.50 -1.46 -3.31
CA ASN A 44 -10.76 -0.99 -3.88
C ASN A 44 -11.50 -0.09 -2.87
N ASP A 45 -12.60 0.52 -3.31
CA ASP A 45 -13.41 1.39 -2.44
C ASP A 45 -14.11 0.63 -1.31
N ASP A 46 -14.39 -0.66 -1.50
CA ASP A 46 -14.91 -1.58 -0.49
C ASP A 46 -13.82 -2.14 0.46
N LEU A 47 -12.59 -1.62 0.36
CA LEU A 47 -11.42 -2.05 1.13
C LEU A 47 -10.94 -3.47 0.81
N SER A 48 -11.43 -4.11 -0.25
CA SER A 48 -10.82 -5.35 -0.76
C SER A 48 -9.50 -5.05 -1.49
N PHE A 49 -8.58 -6.01 -1.52
CA PHE A 49 -7.33 -5.85 -2.28
C PHE A 49 -7.61 -5.78 -3.77
N LYS A 50 -7.01 -4.80 -4.47
CA LYS A 50 -7.03 -4.78 -5.92
C LYS A 50 -6.21 -5.95 -6.44
N VAL A 51 -6.79 -6.70 -7.36
CA VAL A 51 -6.16 -7.86 -7.99
C VAL A 51 -5.98 -7.56 -9.47
N ASP A 52 -4.82 -7.92 -10.01
CA ASP A 52 -4.60 -7.94 -11.45
C ASP A 52 -5.44 -9.07 -12.05
N THR A 53 -6.39 -8.70 -12.90
CA THR A 53 -7.35 -9.61 -13.51
C THR A 53 -6.72 -10.63 -14.45
N GLN A 54 -5.48 -10.43 -14.88
CA GLN A 54 -4.78 -11.35 -15.78
C GLN A 54 -4.06 -12.47 -15.03
N ASN A 55 -3.56 -12.21 -13.81
CA ASN A 55 -2.72 -13.16 -13.07
C ASN A 55 -3.24 -13.51 -11.67
N GLY A 56 -4.34 -12.89 -11.23
CA GLY A 56 -4.95 -13.15 -9.92
C GLY A 56 -4.12 -12.69 -8.73
N LYS A 57 -3.09 -11.86 -8.94
CA LYS A 57 -2.19 -11.38 -7.88
C LYS A 57 -2.58 -9.98 -7.42
N ASN A 58 -2.36 -9.71 -6.14
CA ASN A 58 -2.60 -8.39 -5.56
C ASN A 58 -1.69 -7.33 -6.22
N LEU A 59 -2.29 -6.21 -6.61
CA LEU A 59 -1.56 -5.08 -7.14
C LEU A 59 -0.79 -4.38 -6.02
N THR A 60 0.50 -4.16 -6.27
CA THR A 60 1.40 -3.49 -5.34
C THR A 60 2.06 -2.30 -6.04
N ALA A 61 2.07 -1.15 -5.37
CA ALA A 61 2.79 0.04 -5.80
C ALA A 61 4.02 0.27 -4.92
N LEU A 62 5.09 0.78 -5.51
CA LEU A 62 6.26 1.26 -4.79
C LEU A 62 6.24 2.79 -4.79
N LYS A 63 6.12 3.41 -3.62
CA LYS A 63 6.04 4.88 -3.50
C LYS A 63 6.98 5.39 -2.42
N SER A 64 7.39 6.63 -2.56
CA SER A 64 8.18 7.33 -1.55
C SER A 64 7.28 7.72 -0.38
N LYS A 65 7.76 7.62 0.86
CA LYS A 65 6.95 7.82 2.08
C LYS A 65 6.41 9.26 2.21
N ASP A 66 7.12 10.23 1.68
CA ASP A 66 6.73 11.65 1.63
C ASP A 66 5.53 11.94 0.73
N LEU A 67 5.22 11.06 -0.22
CA LEU A 67 4.06 11.18 -1.10
C LEU A 67 2.80 10.50 -0.54
N LEU A 68 2.87 9.98 0.69
CA LEU A 68 1.80 9.21 1.31
C LEU A 68 1.16 10.01 2.43
N THR A 69 -0.17 10.03 2.44
CA THR A 69 -0.94 10.55 3.55
C THR A 69 -1.47 9.39 4.38
N HIS A 70 -1.08 9.32 5.64
CA HIS A 70 -1.61 8.34 6.58
C HIS A 70 -3.07 8.67 6.94
N ILE A 71 -3.96 7.68 6.81
CA ILE A 71 -5.40 7.83 7.07
C ILE A 71 -5.95 6.85 8.12
N GLY A 72 -5.17 5.87 8.57
CA GLY A 72 -5.56 4.96 9.64
C GLY A 72 -4.66 3.73 9.76
N TYR A 73 -5.06 2.80 10.62
CA TYR A 73 -4.36 1.55 10.87
C TYR A 73 -5.20 0.36 10.41
N CYS A 74 -4.52 -0.72 10.03
CA CYS A 74 -5.10 -2.02 9.72
C CYS A 74 -4.59 -3.03 10.77
N ASP A 75 -5.44 -3.95 11.21
CA ASP A 75 -5.11 -5.07 12.13
C ASP A 75 -5.64 -6.40 11.55
#